data_AF-A0A924IFW7-F1
#
_entry.id   AF-A0A924IFW7-F1
#
_cell.length_a   1.000
_cell.length_b   1.000
_cell.length_c   1.000
_cell.angle_alpha   90.00
_cell.angle_beta   90.00
_cell.angle_gamma   90.00
#
_symmetry.space_group_name_H-M   'P 1'
#
loop_
_entity.id
_entity.type
_entity.pdbx_description
1 polymer ?
#
loop_
_entity_poly.entity_id
_entity_poly.type
_entity_poly.pdbx_seq_one_letter_code
_entity_poly.pdbx_strand_id
1 'polypeptide(L)'
;MNKTITLLNFVLVSAFFLSSCTTQKIAEKKVENEIRIESVIKQSDVAENARDYILKSESLSELQKKSLLKLQDKTIVESKALSEEMNNAKLVLIKTILEPKVNEREVSILSKKIKKLGKKRMDLDYKSFLEARKIIDPLKEVRDREFLYNSFMMRHNYYW
;
A
#
# COMPACT_ATOMS: atom_id res chain seq x y z
N MET A 1 22.39 15.36 55.95
CA MET A 1 21.18 14.58 55.62
C MET A 1 20.71 14.87 54.18
N ASN A 2 21.51 14.56 53.14
CA ASN A 2 21.17 14.85 51.73
C ASN A 2 21.49 13.66 50.81
N LYS A 3 20.91 12.48 51.06
CA LYS A 3 21.13 11.30 50.18
C LYS A 3 19.85 10.57 49.74
N THR A 4 18.67 10.95 50.23
CA THR A 4 17.41 10.26 49.94
C THR A 4 16.59 10.88 48.79
N ILE A 5 16.87 12.11 48.38
CA ILE A 5 16.06 12.81 47.36
C ILE A 5 16.48 12.43 45.93
N THR A 6 17.72 11.97 45.72
CA THR A 6 18.25 11.66 44.38
C THR A 6 17.79 10.31 43.81
N LEU A 7 17.36 9.36 44.66
CA LEU A 7 16.91 8.03 44.21
C LEU A 7 15.46 8.02 43.70
N LEU A 8 14.63 8.95 44.18
CA LEU A 8 13.20 9.00 43.82
C LEU A 8 12.96 9.48 42.38
N ASN A 9 13.84 10.37 41.88
CA ASN A 9 13.73 10.90 40.52
C ASN A 9 14.23 9.95 39.42
N PHE A 10 15.00 8.91 39.77
CA PHE A 10 15.49 7.93 38.79
C PHE A 10 14.45 6.84 38.46
N VAL A 11 13.58 6.50 39.42
CA VAL A 11 12.54 5.46 39.25
C VAL A 11 11.34 5.97 38.43
N LEU A 12 11.02 7.26 38.51
CA LEU A 12 9.88 7.84 37.80
C LEU A 12 10.10 8.00 36.28
N VAL A 13 11.35 8.16 35.83
CA VAL A 13 11.67 8.29 34.39
C VAL A 13 11.68 6.93 33.68
N SER A 14 11.99 5.85 34.40
CA SER A 14 11.93 4.47 33.85
C SER A 14 10.51 3.93 33.63
N ALA A 15 9.48 4.52 34.26
CA ALA A 15 8.11 4.05 34.14
C ALA A 15 7.39 4.51 32.85
N PHE A 16 7.89 5.53 32.16
CA PHE A 16 7.27 6.04 30.93
C PHE A 16 7.67 5.29 29.66
N PHE A 17 8.74 4.49 29.69
CA PHE A 17 9.21 3.74 28.52
C PHE A 17 8.50 2.39 28.30
N LEU A 18 7.76 1.87 29.28
CA LEU A 18 7.08 0.58 29.18
C LEU A 18 5.64 0.66 28.62
N SER A 19 5.08 1.87 28.54
CA SER A 19 3.69 2.09 28.10
C SER A 19 3.50 2.06 26.58
N SER A 20 4.57 2.24 25.79
CA SER A 20 4.46 2.37 24.33
C SER A 20 4.35 1.04 23.57
N CYS A 21 4.64 -0.10 24.21
CA CYS A 21 4.63 -1.40 23.53
C CYS A 21 3.23 -2.06 23.48
N THR A 22 2.33 -1.66 24.38
CA THR A 22 0.96 -2.23 24.46
C THR A 22 0.02 -1.62 23.41
N THR A 23 0.17 -0.33 23.10
CA THR A 23 -0.71 0.36 22.14
C THR A 23 -0.53 -0.14 20.71
N GLN A 24 0.70 -0.51 20.32
CA GLN A 24 0.98 -1.05 18.99
C GLN A 24 0.33 -2.42 18.77
N LYS A 25 0.43 -3.33 19.74
CA LYS A 25 -0.21 -4.66 19.67
C LYS A 25 -1.73 -4.59 19.60
N ILE A 26 -2.35 -3.62 20.27
CA ILE A 26 -3.81 -3.40 20.21
C ILE A 26 -4.22 -2.92 18.81
N ALA A 27 -3.46 -2.00 18.21
CA ALA A 27 -3.72 -1.50 16.87
C ALA A 27 -3.54 -2.61 15.81
N GLU A 28 -2.46 -3.39 15.89
CA GLU A 28 -2.20 -4.53 15.01
C GLU A 28 -3.34 -5.57 15.08
N LYS A 29 -3.75 -5.95 16.29
CA LYS A 29 -4.83 -6.93 16.49
C LYS A 29 -6.19 -6.43 16.00
N LYS A 30 -6.47 -5.12 16.11
CA LYS A 30 -7.69 -4.52 15.56
C LYS A 30 -7.72 -4.62 14.03
N VAL A 31 -6.62 -4.23 13.38
CA VAL A 31 -6.47 -4.29 11.92
C VAL A 31 -6.59 -5.73 11.42
N GLU A 32 -5.94 -6.69 12.09
CA GLU A 32 -6.02 -8.11 11.72
C GLU A 32 -7.46 -8.67 11.81
N ASN A 33 -8.24 -8.23 12.79
CA ASN A 33 -9.63 -8.66 12.93
C ASN A 33 -10.53 -8.05 11.85
N GLU A 34 -10.31 -6.78 11.49
CA GLU A 34 -11.06 -6.11 10.41
C GLU A 34 -10.79 -6.75 9.04
N ILE A 35 -9.53 -7.13 8.75
CA ILE A 35 -9.15 -7.83 7.51
C ILE A 35 -9.91 -9.16 7.32
N ARG A 36 -10.28 -9.85 8.41
CA ARG A 36 -10.97 -11.16 8.34
C ARG A 36 -12.46 -11.05 8.03
N ILE A 37 -13.06 -9.88 8.14
CA ILE A 37 -14.52 -9.69 8.09
C ILE A 37 -14.99 -9.14 6.72
N GLU A 38 -14.15 -8.42 5.99
CA GLU A 38 -14.53 -7.85 4.68
C GLU A 38 -14.38 -8.87 3.54
N SER A 39 -15.50 -9.37 3.03
CA SER A 39 -15.54 -10.20 1.82
C SER A 39 -15.82 -9.36 0.55
N VAL A 40 -14.79 -9.33 -0.31
CA VAL A 40 -14.83 -9.34 -1.79
C VAL A 40 -15.89 -8.45 -2.47
N ILE A 41 -15.60 -7.14 -2.54
CA ILE A 41 -15.92 -6.41 -3.77
C ILE A 41 -15.14 -7.10 -4.89
N LYS A 42 -15.82 -7.50 -5.97
CA LYS A 42 -15.15 -8.10 -7.14
C LYS A 42 -14.11 -7.11 -7.66
N GLN A 43 -12.84 -7.42 -7.41
CA GLN A 43 -11.69 -6.56 -7.70
C GLN A 43 -11.62 -6.14 -9.18
N SER A 44 -12.21 -6.97 -10.04
CA SER A 44 -12.28 -6.71 -11.47
C SER A 44 -13.03 -5.42 -11.79
N ASP A 45 -14.23 -5.30 -11.22
CA ASP A 45 -15.18 -4.28 -11.62
C ASP A 45 -14.77 -2.90 -11.10
N VAL A 46 -13.91 -2.85 -10.09
CA VAL A 46 -13.43 -1.59 -9.50
C VAL A 46 -12.30 -0.97 -10.31
N ALA A 47 -11.36 -1.79 -10.77
CA ALA A 47 -10.20 -1.29 -11.52
C ALA A 47 -10.60 -0.80 -12.92
N GLU A 48 -11.47 -1.55 -13.62
CA GLU A 48 -11.91 -1.21 -14.97
C GLU A 48 -12.83 0.01 -14.99
N ASN A 49 -13.69 0.16 -13.98
CA ASN A 49 -14.67 1.24 -13.94
C ASN A 49 -14.20 2.47 -13.15
N ALA A 50 -13.04 2.42 -12.48
CA ALA A 50 -12.48 3.50 -11.66
C ALA A 50 -12.63 4.91 -12.28
N ARG A 51 -12.33 5.02 -13.57
CA ARG A 51 -12.43 6.28 -14.33
C ARG A 51 -13.88 6.76 -14.42
N ASP A 52 -14.79 5.84 -14.75
CA ASP A 52 -16.23 6.08 -14.85
C ASP A 52 -16.84 6.53 -13.53
N TYR A 53 -16.43 5.91 -12.41
CA TYR A 53 -16.90 6.31 -11.08
C TYR A 53 -16.42 7.72 -10.69
N ILE A 54 -15.18 8.08 -11.01
CA ILE A 54 -14.68 9.45 -10.79
C ILE A 54 -15.52 10.45 -11.59
N LEU A 55 -15.80 10.15 -12.87
CA LEU A 55 -16.56 11.05 -13.75
C LEU A 55 -18.02 11.20 -13.33
N LYS A 56 -18.67 10.08 -12.97
CA LYS A 56 -20.09 10.00 -12.61
C LYS A 56 -20.39 10.44 -11.18
N SER A 57 -19.38 10.58 -10.31
CA SER A 57 -19.65 10.99 -8.92
C SER A 57 -20.17 12.42 -8.85
N GLU A 58 -21.37 12.57 -8.29
CA GLU A 58 -22.01 13.85 -8.00
C GLU A 58 -21.38 14.54 -6.78
N SER A 59 -20.68 13.76 -5.94
CA SER A 59 -20.08 14.24 -4.69
C SER A 59 -18.73 14.92 -4.88
N LEU A 60 -18.13 14.80 -6.08
CA LEU A 60 -16.84 15.38 -6.41
C LEU A 60 -17.01 16.66 -7.23
N SER A 61 -16.30 17.72 -6.85
CA SER A 61 -16.15 18.89 -7.72
C SER A 61 -15.35 18.55 -8.97
N GLU A 62 -15.53 19.33 -10.04
CA GLU A 62 -14.78 19.14 -11.29
C GLU A 62 -13.24 19.22 -11.10
N LEU A 63 -12.77 20.05 -10.16
CA LEU A 63 -11.36 20.12 -9.80
C LEU A 63 -10.86 18.82 -9.15
N GLN A 64 -11.67 18.22 -8.27
CA GLN A 64 -11.35 16.94 -7.64
C GLN A 64 -11.36 15.81 -8.65
N LYS A 65 -12.36 15.75 -9.53
CA LYS A 65 -12.42 14.77 -10.63
C LYS A 65 -11.18 14.85 -11.51
N LYS A 66 -10.82 16.04 -11.99
CA LYS A 66 -9.62 16.26 -12.79
C LYS A 66 -8.35 15.82 -12.07
N SER A 67 -8.24 16.09 -10.78
CA SER A 67 -7.08 15.72 -9.97
C SER A 67 -6.99 14.20 -9.76
N LEU A 68 -8.12 13.53 -9.49
CA LEU A 68 -8.19 12.08 -9.34
C LEU A 68 -7.88 11.35 -10.65
N LEU A 69 -8.40 11.84 -11.78
CA LEU A 69 -8.10 11.27 -13.11
C LEU A 69 -6.61 11.39 -13.44
N LYS A 70 -6.01 12.56 -13.18
CA LYS A 70 -4.56 12.75 -13.37
C LYS A 70 -3.74 11.81 -12.49
N LEU A 71 -4.14 11.65 -11.22
CA LEU A 71 -3.51 10.71 -10.30
C LEU A 71 -3.64 9.26 -10.80
N GLN A 72 -4.83 8.89 -11.26
CA GLN A 72 -5.11 7.57 -11.82
C GLN A 72 -4.22 7.28 -13.02
N ASP A 73 -4.17 8.18 -14.00
CA ASP A 73 -3.36 8.02 -15.22
C ASP A 73 -1.87 7.86 -14.89
N LYS A 74 -1.35 8.71 -13.99
CA LYS A 74 0.03 8.60 -13.50
C LYS A 74 0.29 7.23 -12.85
N THR A 75 -0.60 6.79 -11.97
CA THR A 75 -0.48 5.51 -11.26
C THR A 75 -0.52 4.33 -12.25
N ILE A 76 -1.37 4.38 -13.28
CA ILE A 76 -1.43 3.34 -14.33
C ILE A 76 -0.09 3.22 -15.05
N VAL A 77 0.46 4.35 -15.49
CA VAL A 77 1.73 4.38 -16.23
C VAL A 77 2.87 3.82 -15.37
N GLU A 78 3.00 4.27 -14.13
CA GLU A 78 4.05 3.80 -13.22
C GLU A 78 3.89 2.31 -12.86
N SER A 79 2.65 1.85 -12.62
CA SER A 79 2.36 0.45 -12.28
C SER A 79 2.62 -0.49 -13.47
N LYS A 80 2.31 -0.06 -14.70
CA LYS A 80 2.63 -0.80 -15.92
C LYS A 80 4.13 -0.96 -16.10
N ALA A 81 4.91 0.11 -15.97
CA ALA A 81 6.36 0.06 -16.08
C ALA A 81 6.99 -0.89 -15.03
N LEU A 82 6.52 -0.83 -13.77
CA LEU A 82 6.96 -1.76 -12.73
C LEU A 82 6.60 -3.22 -13.03
N SER A 83 5.42 -3.46 -13.61
CA SER A 83 4.96 -4.80 -13.97
C SER A 83 5.76 -5.38 -15.12
N GLU A 84 6.06 -4.59 -16.15
CA GLU A 84 6.93 -4.98 -17.26
C GLU A 84 8.35 -5.32 -16.77
N GLU A 85 8.95 -4.47 -15.93
CA GLU A 85 10.29 -4.74 -15.39
C GLU A 85 10.30 -6.02 -14.53
N MET A 86 9.25 -6.25 -13.74
CA MET A 86 9.12 -7.44 -12.91
C MET A 86 8.92 -8.71 -13.76
N ASN A 87 8.11 -8.65 -14.81
CA ASN A 87 7.88 -9.79 -15.71
C ASN A 87 9.15 -10.14 -16.48
N ASN A 88 9.90 -9.14 -16.96
CA ASN A 88 11.20 -9.36 -17.58
C ASN A 88 12.18 -10.04 -16.60
N ALA A 89 12.25 -9.58 -15.34
CA ALA A 89 13.10 -10.21 -14.33
C ALA A 89 12.68 -11.67 -14.03
N LYS A 90 11.37 -11.97 -13.99
CA LYS A 90 10.85 -13.35 -13.83
C LYS A 90 11.21 -14.23 -15.02
N LEU A 91 11.08 -13.73 -16.25
CA LEU A 91 11.44 -14.48 -17.46
C LEU A 91 12.93 -14.82 -17.47
N VAL A 92 13.79 -13.87 -17.10
CA VAL A 92 15.25 -14.13 -16.98
C VAL A 92 15.51 -15.15 -15.89
N LEU A 93 14.86 -15.05 -14.72
CA LEU A 93 14.99 -16.02 -13.64
C LEU A 93 14.62 -17.44 -14.08
N ILE A 94 13.49 -17.59 -14.79
CA ILE A 94 13.06 -18.88 -15.34
C ILE A 94 14.13 -19.44 -16.28
N LYS A 95 14.67 -18.61 -17.18
CA LYS A 95 15.76 -19.04 -18.08
C LYS A 95 17.00 -19.50 -17.31
N THR A 96 17.45 -18.73 -16.32
CA THR A 96 18.62 -19.07 -15.49
C THR A 96 18.44 -20.39 -14.74
N ILE A 97 17.24 -20.69 -14.24
CA ILE A 97 16.95 -21.94 -13.52
C ILE A 97 16.92 -23.15 -14.47
N LEU A 98 16.59 -22.96 -15.74
CA LEU A 98 16.53 -24.01 -16.75
C LEU A 98 17.89 -24.32 -17.40
N GLU A 99 18.96 -23.59 -17.05
CA GLU A 99 20.29 -23.86 -17.58
C GLU A 99 20.88 -25.18 -17.02
N PRO A 100 21.69 -25.92 -17.80
CA PRO A 100 22.28 -27.19 -17.34
C PRO A 100 23.14 -27.07 -16.08
N LYS A 101 23.69 -25.88 -15.81
CA LYS A 101 24.43 -25.54 -14.59
C LYS A 101 23.89 -24.22 -14.04
N VAL A 102 22.99 -24.31 -13.08
CA VAL A 102 22.35 -23.14 -12.47
C VAL A 102 23.37 -22.22 -11.81
N ASN A 103 23.34 -20.94 -12.17
CA ASN A 103 24.11 -19.91 -11.49
C ASN A 103 23.33 -19.36 -10.28
N GLU A 104 23.58 -19.92 -9.09
CA GLU A 104 22.92 -19.53 -7.84
C GLU A 104 23.06 -18.04 -7.49
N ARG A 105 24.17 -17.41 -7.90
CA ARG A 105 24.37 -15.97 -7.67
C ARG A 105 23.39 -15.14 -8.49
N GLU A 106 23.18 -15.51 -9.76
CA GLU A 106 22.22 -14.83 -10.64
C GLU A 106 20.78 -15.05 -10.17
N VAL A 107 20.44 -16.28 -9.77
CA VAL A 107 19.14 -16.61 -9.15
C VAL A 107 18.86 -15.72 -7.93
N SER A 108 19.85 -15.55 -7.04
CA SER A 108 19.74 -14.70 -5.86
C SER A 108 19.54 -13.21 -6.22
N ILE A 109 20.30 -12.70 -7.21
CA ILE A 109 20.19 -11.32 -7.68
C ILE A 109 18.80 -11.06 -8.28
N LEU A 110 18.34 -11.93 -9.16
CA LEU A 110 17.03 -11.82 -9.82
C LEU A 110 15.89 -11.91 -8.81
N SER A 111 15.97 -12.84 -7.85
CA SER A 111 15.00 -12.97 -6.77
C SER A 111 14.90 -11.70 -5.91
N LYS A 112 16.05 -11.11 -5.54
CA LYS A 112 16.09 -9.84 -4.80
C LYS A 112 15.50 -8.69 -5.63
N LYS A 113 15.78 -8.65 -6.94
CA LYS A 113 15.22 -7.64 -7.85
C LYS A 113 13.69 -7.75 -7.92
N ILE A 114 13.14 -8.96 -8.10
CA ILE A 114 11.69 -9.20 -8.13
C ILE A 114 11.04 -8.76 -6.83
N LYS A 115 11.60 -9.12 -5.66
CA LYS A 115 11.10 -8.68 -4.35
C LYS A 115 11.10 -7.16 -4.21
N LYS A 116 12.18 -6.49 -4.65
CA LYS A 116 12.29 -5.02 -4.62
C LYS A 116 11.24 -4.36 -5.52
N LEU A 117 10.98 -4.91 -6.71
CA LEU A 117 9.95 -4.41 -7.62
C LEU A 117 8.54 -4.60 -7.04
N GLY A 118 8.27 -5.77 -6.43
CA GLY A 118 7.01 -6.01 -5.73
C GLY A 118 6.78 -4.99 -4.60
N LYS A 119 7.80 -4.71 -3.79
CA LYS A 119 7.72 -3.67 -2.76
C LYS A 119 7.47 -2.28 -3.35
N LYS A 120 8.18 -1.90 -4.41
CA LYS A 120 7.96 -0.60 -5.08
C LYS A 120 6.53 -0.44 -5.58
N ARG A 121 5.94 -1.51 -6.11
CA ARG A 121 4.55 -1.50 -6.57
C ARG A 121 3.58 -1.28 -5.41
N MET A 122 3.74 -2.02 -4.31
CA MET A 122 2.93 -1.80 -3.09
C MET A 122 3.09 -0.37 -2.54
N ASP A 123 4.31 0.16 -2.53
CA ASP A 123 4.58 1.53 -2.08
C ASP A 123 3.92 2.57 -3.01
N LEU A 124 3.84 2.31 -4.32
CA LEU A 124 3.13 3.15 -5.30
C LEU A 124 1.62 3.14 -5.03
N ASP A 125 1.02 1.96 -4.84
CA ASP A 125 -0.41 1.82 -4.60
C ASP A 125 -0.81 2.55 -3.30
N TYR A 126 -0.03 2.36 -2.23
CA TYR A 126 -0.23 3.06 -0.96
C TYR A 126 -0.10 4.58 -1.08
N LYS A 127 0.93 5.07 -1.78
CA LYS A 127 1.07 6.52 -2.04
C LYS A 127 -0.11 7.09 -2.82
N SER A 128 -0.56 6.36 -3.84
CA SER A 128 -1.68 6.77 -4.69
C SER A 128 -2.97 6.84 -3.87
N PHE A 129 -3.21 5.85 -2.99
CA PHE A 129 -4.32 5.89 -2.04
C PHE A 129 -4.27 7.13 -1.12
N LEU A 130 -3.10 7.42 -0.53
CA LEU A 130 -2.95 8.60 0.34
C LEU A 130 -3.15 9.92 -0.42
N GLU A 131 -2.70 10.01 -1.67
CA GLU A 131 -2.94 11.17 -2.53
C GLU A 131 -4.43 11.30 -2.89
N ALA A 132 -5.11 10.21 -3.23
CA ALA A 132 -6.54 10.21 -3.51
C ALA A 132 -7.35 10.69 -2.29
N ARG A 133 -6.99 10.22 -1.09
CA ARG A 133 -7.61 10.67 0.17
C ARG A 133 -7.45 12.18 0.40
N LYS A 134 -6.29 12.76 0.04
CA LYS A 134 -6.08 14.21 0.14
C LYS A 134 -6.96 14.99 -0.83
N ILE A 135 -7.26 14.43 -2.01
CA ILE A 135 -8.12 15.07 -3.01
C ILE A 135 -9.60 15.02 -2.61
N ILE A 136 -10.05 13.89 -2.06
CA ILE A 136 -11.47 13.63 -1.76
C ILE A 136 -11.98 14.42 -0.53
N ASP A 137 -11.06 14.94 0.30
CA ASP A 137 -11.31 15.61 1.58
C ASP A 137 -11.97 14.68 2.63
N PRO A 138 -11.29 14.35 3.74
CA PRO A 138 -11.88 13.51 4.79
C PRO A 138 -13.10 14.14 5.48
N LEU A 139 -13.30 15.47 5.39
CA LEU A 139 -14.35 16.20 6.10
C LEU A 139 -15.73 16.19 5.40
N LYS A 140 -15.81 15.72 4.16
CA LYS A 140 -17.09 15.59 3.44
C LYS A 140 -17.54 14.12 3.40
N GLU A 141 -18.81 13.88 3.71
CA GLU A 141 -19.44 12.61 3.39
C GLU A 141 -19.43 12.43 1.87
N VAL A 142 -18.58 11.52 1.41
CA VAL A 142 -18.50 11.12 0.01
C VAL A 142 -19.14 9.73 -0.03
N ARG A 143 -20.37 9.65 -0.56
CA ARG A 143 -21.13 8.39 -0.66
C ARG A 143 -20.35 7.27 -1.34
N ASP A 144 -19.43 7.63 -2.25
CA ASP A 144 -18.67 6.68 -3.08
C ASP A 144 -17.24 6.44 -2.58
N ARG A 145 -16.92 6.84 -1.34
CA ARG A 145 -15.55 6.87 -0.80
C ARG A 145 -14.85 5.51 -0.86
N GLU A 146 -15.55 4.45 -0.47
CA GLU A 146 -15.01 3.09 -0.45
C GLU A 146 -14.64 2.60 -1.86
N PHE A 147 -15.52 2.85 -2.83
CA PHE A 147 -15.28 2.49 -4.22
C PHE A 147 -14.08 3.26 -4.81
N LEU A 148 -14.02 4.58 -4.55
CA LEU A 148 -12.91 5.42 -5.00
C LEU A 148 -11.58 4.95 -4.41
N TYR A 149 -11.54 4.52 -3.15
CA TYR A 149 -10.34 3.97 -2.53
C TYR A 149 -9.94 2.62 -3.11
N ASN A 150 -10.91 1.74 -3.34
CA ASN A 150 -10.65 0.43 -3.93
C ASN A 150 -10.08 0.54 -5.36
N SER A 151 -10.40 1.61 -6.09
CA SER A 151 -9.84 1.87 -7.43
C SER A 151 -8.31 2.08 -7.46
N PHE A 152 -7.71 2.47 -6.33
CA PHE A 152 -6.27 2.63 -6.18
C PHE A 152 -5.60 1.40 -5.58
N MET A 153 -6.34 0.54 -4.87
CA MET A 153 -5.80 -0.59 -4.12
C MET A 153 -5.99 -1.96 -4.80
N MET A 154 -7.04 -2.15 -5.61
CA MET A 154 -7.48 -3.47 -6.09
C MET A 154 -6.95 -3.86 -7.49
N ARG A 155 -5.99 -3.13 -8.06
CA ARG A 155 -5.48 -3.37 -9.43
C ARG A 155 -4.53 -4.57 -9.59
N HIS A 156 -4.46 -5.45 -8.58
CA HIS A 156 -3.40 -6.45 -8.49
C HIS A 156 -3.55 -7.71 -9.36
N ASN A 157 -4.71 -7.96 -9.99
CA ASN A 157 -4.99 -9.29 -10.58
C ASN A 157 -5.11 -9.38 -12.11
N TYR A 158 -4.79 -8.31 -12.86
CA TYR A 158 -5.05 -8.27 -14.30
C TYR A 158 -3.88 -8.63 -15.23
N TYR A 159 -2.72 -9.01 -14.68
CA TYR A 159 -1.56 -9.38 -15.48
C TYR A 159 -0.98 -10.69 -14.96
N TRP A 160 -1.69 -11.77 -15.26
CA TRP A 160 -1.19 -13.14 -15.24
C TRP A 160 -1.13 -13.63 -16.68
#